data_AF-A0A7X7X2L1-F1
#
_entry.id   AF-A0A7X7X2L1-F1
#
_cell.length_a   1.000
_cell.length_b   1.000
_cell.length_c   1.000
_cell.angle_alpha   90.00
_cell.angle_beta   90.00
_cell.angle_gamma   90.00
#
_symmetry.space_group_name_H-M   'P 1'
#
loop_
_entity.id
_entity.type
_entity.pdbx_description
1 polymer ?
#
loop_
_entity_poly.entity_id
_entity_poly.type
_entity_poly.pdbx_seq_one_letter_code
_entity_poly.pdbx_strand_id
1 'polypeptide(L)'
;MESADMKNEMVSWFSELKDHQTPEWDSLPDLDLYMDQVITYLERQMRVFTQDGEDKLITPSMINNYVKNEIIPRPSKKKYSRDHLAYLLAISMLKQVLPITDISNIIKHQTGYMDMEEFYNRFRTIQDDTLHVTAQRVEEEILAEKNDSFNNRDALGMLAFKLTFEASSSILAAKKIIRMLTAEDKEHDDQEKDDKKKKNGSDSKSEKKKKNSHDNRDEKKENTDLM
;
A
#
# COMPACT_ATOMS: atom_id res chain seq x y z
N MET A 1 -33.10 -8.67 -22.28
CA MET A 1 -32.75 -7.31 -21.83
C MET A 1 -32.73 -6.43 -23.07
N GLU A 2 -33.67 -5.50 -23.19
CA GLU A 2 -33.66 -4.54 -24.30
C GLU A 2 -32.46 -3.60 -24.16
N SER A 3 -31.97 -3.05 -25.27
CA SER A 3 -30.78 -2.18 -25.31
C SER A 3 -30.90 -0.95 -24.37
N ALA A 4 -32.13 -0.44 -24.18
CA ALA A 4 -32.42 0.68 -23.31
C ALA A 4 -32.31 0.33 -21.81
N ASP A 5 -32.72 -0.88 -21.41
CA ASP A 5 -32.64 -1.33 -20.01
C ASP A 5 -31.19 -1.41 -19.54
N MET A 6 -30.30 -1.94 -20.38
CA MET A 6 -28.87 -2.06 -20.09
C MET A 6 -28.18 -0.70 -19.92
N LYS A 7 -28.51 0.27 -20.79
CA LYS A 7 -27.96 1.63 -20.70
C LYS A 7 -28.38 2.32 -19.40
N ASN A 8 -29.66 2.21 -19.05
CA ASN A 8 -30.19 2.81 -17.82
C ASN A 8 -29.57 2.17 -16.56
N GLU A 9 -29.40 0.85 -16.55
CA GLU A 9 -28.73 0.12 -15.47
C GLU A 9 -27.28 0.60 -15.29
N MET A 10 -26.51 0.71 -16.39
CA MET A 10 -25.14 1.22 -16.33
C MET A 10 -25.07 2.65 -15.82
N VAL A 11 -25.91 3.55 -16.33
CA VAL A 11 -25.96 4.95 -15.88
C VAL A 11 -26.29 5.02 -14.39
N SER A 12 -27.26 4.24 -13.92
CA SER A 12 -27.59 4.16 -12.49
C SER A 12 -26.38 3.70 -11.67
N TRP A 13 -25.70 2.65 -12.12
CA TRP A 13 -24.52 2.11 -11.42
C TRP A 13 -23.37 3.11 -11.37
N PHE A 14 -23.06 3.80 -12.47
CA PHE A 14 -22.02 4.83 -12.48
C PHE A 14 -22.41 6.05 -11.63
N SER A 15 -23.69 6.40 -11.56
CA SER A 15 -24.13 7.46 -10.63
C SER A 15 -23.93 7.06 -9.17
N GLU A 16 -24.25 5.83 -8.79
CA GLU A 16 -23.96 5.32 -7.43
C GLU A 16 -22.46 5.30 -7.13
N LEU A 17 -21.64 4.95 -8.13
CA LEU A 17 -20.19 4.91 -8.00
C LEU A 17 -19.60 6.32 -7.85
N LYS A 18 -20.15 7.30 -8.58
CA LYS A 18 -19.74 8.71 -8.56
C LYS A 18 -19.99 9.37 -7.19
N ASP A 19 -21.05 8.96 -6.52
CA ASP A 19 -21.44 9.47 -5.19
C ASP A 19 -20.88 8.63 -4.03
N HIS A 20 -20.11 7.58 -4.33
CA HIS A 20 -19.47 6.76 -3.31
C HIS A 20 -18.47 7.58 -2.51
N GLN A 21 -18.51 7.40 -1.19
CA GLN A 21 -17.55 7.98 -0.26
C GLN A 21 -16.96 6.88 0.60
N THR A 22 -15.64 6.78 0.56
CA THR A 22 -14.89 5.96 1.51
C THR A 22 -15.05 6.57 2.91
N PRO A 23 -15.23 5.77 3.98
CA PRO A 23 -15.51 6.30 5.31
C PRO A 23 -14.41 7.24 5.82
N GLU A 24 -14.78 8.27 6.57
CA GLU A 24 -13.82 9.13 7.26
C GLU A 24 -13.13 8.38 8.39
N TRP A 25 -11.94 8.83 8.79
CA TRP A 25 -11.17 8.21 9.87
C TRP A 25 -11.97 8.05 11.17
N ASP A 26 -12.66 9.10 11.59
CA ASP A 26 -13.48 9.09 12.82
C ASP A 26 -14.73 8.21 12.70
N SER A 27 -15.14 7.88 11.48
CA SER A 27 -16.23 6.93 11.20
C SER A 27 -15.77 5.47 11.26
N LEU A 28 -14.46 5.21 11.31
CA LEU A 28 -13.92 3.88 11.55
C LEU A 28 -14.20 3.46 13.01
N PRO A 29 -14.58 2.20 13.25
CA PRO A 29 -14.83 1.66 14.59
C PRO A 29 -13.72 2.02 15.60
N ASP A 30 -14.12 2.64 16.70
CA ASP A 30 -13.22 3.00 17.81
C ASP A 30 -12.89 1.80 18.71
N LEU A 31 -13.77 0.79 18.72
CA LEU A 31 -13.56 -0.46 19.44
C LEU A 31 -12.76 -1.42 18.57
N ASP A 32 -11.71 -2.02 19.14
CA ASP A 32 -10.97 -3.09 18.46
C ASP A 32 -11.90 -4.28 18.16
N LEU A 33 -11.85 -4.73 16.91
CA LEU A 33 -12.75 -5.74 16.36
C LEU A 33 -12.12 -7.14 16.34
N TYR A 34 -12.93 -8.17 16.52
CA TYR A 34 -12.54 -9.54 16.21
C TYR A 34 -12.53 -9.79 14.69
N MET A 35 -11.81 -10.82 14.24
CA MET A 35 -11.61 -11.13 12.81
C MET A 35 -12.93 -11.18 12.00
N ASP A 36 -13.95 -11.83 12.52
CA ASP A 36 -15.27 -11.93 11.89
C ASP A 36 -15.91 -10.55 11.70
N GLN A 37 -15.83 -9.70 12.73
CA GLN A 37 -16.32 -8.32 12.69
C GLN A 37 -15.54 -7.46 11.69
N VAL A 38 -14.22 -7.65 11.59
CA VAL A 38 -13.38 -6.99 10.57
C VAL A 38 -13.84 -7.36 9.17
N ILE A 39 -14.02 -8.66 8.89
CA ILE A 39 -14.48 -9.12 7.58
C ILE A 39 -15.85 -8.53 7.24
N THR A 40 -16.82 -8.63 8.15
CA THR A 40 -18.16 -8.07 7.94
C THR A 40 -18.12 -6.56 7.70
N TYR A 41 -17.29 -5.84 8.46
CA TYR A 41 -17.12 -4.40 8.28
C TYR A 41 -16.57 -4.09 6.88
N LEU A 42 -15.47 -4.73 6.48
CA LEU A 42 -14.83 -4.50 5.19
C LEU A 42 -15.74 -4.90 4.01
N GLU A 43 -16.41 -6.06 4.08
CA GLU A 43 -17.39 -6.47 3.07
C GLU A 43 -18.49 -5.41 2.88
N ARG A 44 -18.98 -4.80 3.97
CA ARG A 44 -19.97 -3.72 3.90
C ARG A 44 -19.42 -2.46 3.24
N GLN A 45 -18.21 -2.03 3.62
CA GLN A 45 -17.61 -0.82 3.05
C GLN A 45 -17.28 -0.97 1.57
N MET A 46 -16.93 -2.18 1.15
CA MET A 46 -16.42 -2.44 -0.20
C MET A 46 -17.48 -2.98 -1.17
N ARG A 47 -18.76 -2.96 -0.77
CA ARG A 47 -19.88 -3.56 -1.54
C ARG A 47 -20.02 -2.99 -2.95
N VAL A 48 -19.73 -1.70 -3.14
CA VAL A 48 -19.79 -1.07 -4.48
C VAL A 48 -18.71 -1.60 -5.43
N PHE A 49 -17.63 -2.17 -4.90
CA PHE A 49 -16.52 -2.73 -5.67
C PHE A 49 -16.65 -4.23 -5.94
N THR A 50 -17.69 -4.87 -5.41
CA THR A 50 -18.00 -6.28 -5.69
C THR A 50 -19.10 -6.37 -6.74
N GLN A 51 -18.81 -6.97 -7.89
CA GLN A 51 -19.81 -7.28 -8.92
C GLN A 51 -20.45 -8.64 -8.59
N ASP A 52 -21.79 -8.69 -8.64
CA ASP A 52 -22.62 -9.89 -8.66
C ASP A 52 -22.34 -10.98 -7.60
N GLY A 53 -21.70 -10.61 -6.48
CA GLY A 53 -21.45 -11.52 -5.36
C GLY A 53 -20.44 -12.63 -5.62
N GLU A 54 -19.71 -12.60 -6.74
CA GLU A 54 -18.83 -13.71 -7.15
C GLU A 54 -17.48 -13.71 -6.41
N ASP A 55 -16.94 -12.56 -6.00
CA ASP A 55 -15.61 -12.48 -5.41
C ASP A 55 -15.55 -11.83 -4.02
N LYS A 56 -15.00 -12.58 -3.05
CA LYS A 56 -14.63 -12.04 -1.75
C LYS A 56 -13.34 -11.23 -1.86
N LEU A 57 -13.45 -9.92 -1.74
CA LEU A 57 -12.30 -8.99 -1.72
C LEU A 57 -11.36 -9.21 -0.53
N ILE A 58 -11.84 -9.86 0.53
CA ILE A 58 -11.01 -10.20 1.69
C ILE A 58 -11.49 -11.47 2.39
N THR A 59 -10.54 -12.23 2.93
CA THR A 59 -10.82 -13.45 3.71
C THR A 59 -9.97 -13.49 4.99
N PRO A 60 -10.37 -14.26 6.02
CA PRO A 60 -9.55 -14.42 7.22
C PRO A 60 -8.13 -14.94 6.93
N SER A 61 -7.99 -15.83 5.94
CA SER A 61 -6.70 -16.35 5.51
C SER A 61 -5.81 -15.25 4.92
N MET A 62 -6.37 -14.36 4.10
CA MET A 62 -5.64 -13.20 3.56
C MET A 62 -5.16 -12.28 4.68
N ILE A 63 -6.01 -11.93 5.64
CA ILE A 63 -5.62 -11.08 6.79
C ILE A 63 -4.49 -11.76 7.58
N ASN A 64 -4.60 -13.06 7.86
CA ASN A 64 -3.55 -13.80 8.54
C ASN A 64 -2.23 -13.80 7.76
N ASN A 65 -2.29 -13.90 6.42
CA ASN A 65 -1.11 -13.79 5.57
C ASN A 65 -0.50 -12.39 5.61
N TYR A 66 -1.31 -11.33 5.69
CA TYR A 66 -0.82 -9.96 5.83
C TYR A 66 -0.13 -9.73 7.18
N VAL A 67 -0.69 -10.26 8.26
CA VAL A 67 -0.04 -10.23 9.59
C VAL A 67 1.26 -11.03 9.59
N LYS A 68 1.24 -12.25 9.03
CA LYS A 68 2.40 -13.16 9.02
C LYS A 68 3.59 -12.59 8.23
N ASN A 69 3.31 -11.91 7.12
CA ASN A 69 4.34 -11.28 6.28
C ASN A 69 4.63 -9.83 6.68
N GLU A 70 4.14 -9.36 7.84
CA GLU A 70 4.40 -8.02 8.37
C GLU A 70 4.05 -6.91 7.38
N ILE A 71 2.95 -7.12 6.64
CA ILE A 71 2.33 -6.11 5.78
C ILE A 71 1.43 -5.21 6.64
N ILE A 72 0.79 -5.79 7.65
CA ILE A 72 0.05 -5.06 8.69
C ILE A 72 0.59 -5.45 10.07
N PRO A 73 0.44 -4.59 11.09
CA PRO A 73 0.83 -4.89 12.46
C PRO A 73 0.13 -6.14 13.01
N ARG A 74 0.72 -6.76 14.04
CA ARG A 74 0.08 -7.88 14.73
C ARG A 74 -1.09 -7.37 15.58
N PRO A 75 -2.27 -8.01 15.52
CA PRO A 75 -3.42 -7.61 16.33
C PRO A 75 -3.14 -7.86 17.83
N SER A 76 -3.70 -7.00 18.69
CA SER A 76 -3.58 -7.12 20.14
C SER A 76 -4.66 -8.04 20.68
N LYS A 77 -4.29 -9.13 21.37
CA LYS A 77 -5.25 -10.10 21.94
C LYS A 77 -6.31 -10.59 20.91
N LYS A 78 -5.89 -10.79 19.65
CA LYS A 78 -6.74 -11.15 18.49
C LYS A 78 -7.76 -10.08 18.08
N LYS A 79 -7.56 -8.84 18.49
CA LYS A 79 -8.39 -7.72 18.09
C LYS A 79 -7.62 -6.75 17.18
N TYR A 80 -8.35 -6.21 16.21
CA TYR A 80 -7.86 -5.34 15.15
C TYR A 80 -8.36 -3.92 15.42
N SER A 81 -7.42 -2.99 15.58
CA SER A 81 -7.69 -1.58 15.82
C SER A 81 -8.11 -0.84 14.55
N ARG A 82 -8.50 0.43 14.71
CA ARG A 82 -8.76 1.38 13.62
C ARG A 82 -7.65 1.39 12.56
N ASP A 83 -6.38 1.45 12.97
CA ASP A 83 -5.23 1.39 12.08
C ASP A 83 -5.23 0.14 11.19
N HIS A 84 -5.58 -1.02 11.75
CA HIS A 84 -5.67 -2.26 10.98
C HIS A 84 -6.76 -2.15 9.92
N LEU A 85 -7.91 -1.55 10.24
CA LEU A 85 -9.01 -1.35 9.28
C LEU A 85 -8.57 -0.45 8.12
N ALA A 86 -7.85 0.63 8.42
CA ALA A 86 -7.31 1.54 7.42
C ALA A 86 -6.32 0.83 6.47
N TYR A 87 -5.40 0.02 7.01
CA TYR A 87 -4.52 -0.81 6.18
C TYR A 87 -5.30 -1.78 5.30
N LEU A 88 -6.27 -2.49 5.88
CA LEU A 88 -7.02 -3.52 5.18
C LEU A 88 -7.89 -2.95 4.06
N LEU A 89 -8.52 -1.78 4.27
CA LEU A 89 -9.24 -1.07 3.20
C LEU A 89 -8.31 -0.72 2.03
N ALA A 90 -7.15 -0.10 2.33
CA ALA A 90 -6.18 0.26 1.29
C ALA A 90 -5.64 -0.95 0.54
N ILE A 91 -5.25 -2.01 1.26
CA ILE A 91 -4.72 -3.24 0.67
C ILE A 91 -5.79 -3.91 -0.19
N SER A 92 -7.03 -4.03 0.29
CA SER A 92 -8.11 -4.70 -0.46
C SER A 92 -8.44 -3.99 -1.78
N MET A 93 -8.41 -2.65 -1.82
CA MET A 93 -8.61 -1.90 -3.07
C MET A 93 -7.43 -2.06 -4.02
N LEU A 94 -6.20 -1.87 -3.53
CA LEU A 94 -5.00 -1.91 -4.38
C LEU A 94 -4.66 -3.32 -4.86
N LYS A 95 -5.03 -4.37 -4.11
CA LYS A 95 -4.68 -5.76 -4.44
C LYS A 95 -5.31 -6.25 -5.74
N GLN A 96 -6.35 -5.59 -6.21
CA GLN A 96 -6.98 -5.87 -7.51
C GLN A 96 -6.04 -5.50 -8.68
N VAL A 97 -5.16 -4.52 -8.50
CA VAL A 97 -4.31 -3.96 -9.57
C VAL A 97 -2.80 -4.18 -9.36
N LEU A 98 -2.36 -4.31 -8.11
CA LEU A 98 -0.96 -4.46 -7.75
C LEU A 98 -0.66 -5.78 -7.00
N PRO A 99 0.55 -6.34 -7.17
CA PRO A 99 1.06 -7.40 -6.31
C PRO A 99 1.17 -6.93 -4.85
N ILE A 100 0.95 -7.84 -3.91
CA ILE A 100 0.99 -7.51 -2.48
C ILE A 100 2.34 -6.96 -2.01
N THR A 101 3.44 -7.39 -2.66
CA THR A 101 4.79 -6.89 -2.38
C THR A 101 4.93 -5.41 -2.71
N ASP A 102 4.40 -4.99 -3.87
CA ASP A 102 4.47 -3.60 -4.33
C ASP A 102 3.60 -2.71 -3.44
N ILE A 103 2.41 -3.19 -3.06
CA ILE A 103 1.51 -2.52 -2.11
C ILE A 103 2.20 -2.33 -0.76
N SER A 104 2.80 -3.39 -0.22
CA SER A 104 3.52 -3.30 1.05
C SER A 104 4.66 -2.30 1.01
N ASN A 105 5.39 -2.21 -0.11
CA ASN A 105 6.50 -1.28 -0.25
C ASN A 105 6.02 0.18 -0.26
N ILE A 106 4.97 0.49 -1.05
CA ILE A 106 4.41 1.84 -1.08
C ILE A 106 3.87 2.25 0.27
N ILE A 107 3.07 1.38 0.89
CA ILE A 107 2.47 1.66 2.20
C ILE A 107 3.57 1.94 3.22
N LYS A 108 4.57 1.06 3.34
CA LYS A 108 5.68 1.24 4.28
C LYS A 108 6.45 2.53 4.02
N HIS A 109 6.76 2.82 2.76
CA HIS A 109 7.44 4.05 2.37
C HIS A 109 6.63 5.29 2.80
N GLN A 110 5.33 5.34 2.50
CA GLN A 110 4.46 6.47 2.87
C GLN A 110 4.31 6.61 4.40
N THR A 111 4.03 5.51 5.11
CA THR A 111 3.90 5.51 6.58
C THR A 111 5.21 5.75 7.32
N GLY A 112 6.34 5.84 6.62
CA GLY A 112 7.61 6.30 7.17
C GLY A 112 7.68 7.82 7.36
N TYR A 113 6.84 8.58 6.64
CA TYR A 113 6.82 10.05 6.65
C TYR A 113 5.57 10.65 7.29
N MET A 114 4.53 9.83 7.48
CA MET A 114 3.23 10.26 8.01
C MET A 114 2.64 9.19 8.93
N ASP A 115 1.74 9.58 9.81
CA ASP A 115 1.00 8.64 10.64
C ASP A 115 -0.12 7.92 9.85
N MET A 116 -0.79 6.97 10.50
CA MET A 116 -1.78 6.12 9.84
C MET A 116 -3.05 6.90 9.45
N GLU A 117 -3.42 7.92 10.22
CA GLU A 117 -4.59 8.76 9.96
C GLU A 117 -4.35 9.63 8.73
N GLU A 118 -3.19 10.29 8.65
CA GLU A 118 -2.81 11.09 7.50
C GLU A 118 -2.71 10.23 6.23
N PHE A 119 -2.08 9.06 6.33
CA PHE A 119 -2.01 8.11 5.22
C PHE A 119 -3.41 7.71 4.74
N TYR A 120 -4.29 7.35 5.67
CA TYR A 120 -5.65 6.94 5.34
C TYR A 120 -6.44 8.05 4.67
N ASN A 121 -6.37 9.27 5.19
CA ASN A 121 -7.07 10.43 4.63
C ASN A 121 -6.57 10.78 3.22
N ARG A 122 -5.26 10.68 2.96
CA ARG A 122 -4.69 10.86 1.62
C ARG A 122 -5.15 9.77 0.66
N PHE A 123 -5.10 8.50 1.09
CA PHE A 123 -5.61 7.37 0.32
C PHE A 123 -7.08 7.55 -0.05
N ARG A 124 -7.92 7.91 0.94
CA ARG A 124 -9.35 8.18 0.79
C ARG A 124 -9.61 9.23 -0.28
N THR A 125 -8.92 10.36 -0.18
CA THR A 125 -9.05 11.47 -1.12
C THR A 125 -8.71 11.03 -2.54
N ILE A 126 -7.57 10.36 -2.71
CA ILE A 126 -7.14 9.86 -4.03
C ILE A 126 -8.15 8.88 -4.61
N GLN A 127 -8.65 7.94 -3.79
CA GLN A 127 -9.63 6.95 -4.22
C GLN A 127 -10.95 7.62 -4.62
N ASP A 128 -11.53 8.43 -3.75
CA ASP A 128 -12.85 9.04 -3.95
C ASP A 128 -12.80 9.99 -5.17
N ASP A 129 -11.76 10.82 -5.30
CA ASP A 129 -11.59 11.72 -6.45
C ASP A 129 -11.43 10.94 -7.76
N THR A 130 -10.59 9.90 -7.77
CA THR A 130 -10.36 9.08 -8.98
C THR A 130 -11.63 8.35 -9.39
N LEU A 131 -12.38 7.84 -8.42
CA LEU A 131 -13.62 7.13 -8.64
C LEU A 131 -14.69 8.06 -9.21
N HIS A 132 -14.85 9.24 -8.60
CA HIS A 132 -15.78 10.27 -9.05
C HIS A 132 -15.51 10.70 -10.49
N VAL A 133 -14.27 11.09 -10.80
CA VAL A 133 -13.88 11.54 -12.15
C VAL A 133 -14.07 10.42 -13.18
N THR A 134 -13.71 9.19 -12.84
CA THR A 134 -13.87 8.05 -13.75
C THR A 134 -15.34 7.75 -14.00
N ALA A 135 -16.14 7.70 -12.95
CA ALA A 135 -17.58 7.41 -13.04
C ALA A 135 -18.32 8.47 -13.84
N GLN A 136 -18.09 9.76 -13.54
CA GLN A 136 -18.69 10.87 -14.28
C GLN A 136 -18.33 10.81 -15.77
N ARG A 137 -17.04 10.64 -16.10
CA ARG A 137 -16.59 10.58 -17.50
C ARG A 137 -17.24 9.44 -18.27
N VAL A 138 -17.35 8.26 -17.65
CA VAL A 138 -17.95 7.08 -18.30
C VAL A 138 -19.46 7.24 -18.45
N GLU A 139 -20.14 7.77 -17.43
CA GLU A 139 -21.56 8.10 -17.48
C GLU A 139 -21.87 9.08 -18.63
N GLU A 140 -21.08 10.15 -18.77
CA GLU A 140 -21.21 11.13 -19.85
C GLU A 140 -20.98 10.51 -21.24
N GLU A 141 -19.99 9.62 -21.40
CA GLU A 141 -19.70 8.92 -22.65
C GLU A 141 -20.86 7.98 -23.04
N ILE A 142 -21.44 7.28 -22.07
CA ILE A 142 -22.63 6.42 -22.28
C ILE A 142 -23.85 7.27 -22.69
N LEU A 143 -24.08 8.41 -22.03
CA LEU A 143 -25.21 9.29 -22.32
C LEU A 143 -25.08 10.01 -23.66
N ALA A 144 -23.87 10.38 -24.06
CA ALA A 144 -23.58 11.08 -25.32
C ALA A 144 -23.79 10.21 -26.57
N GLU A 145 -23.77 8.88 -26.43
CA GLU A 145 -24.04 7.95 -27.53
C GLU A 145 -25.50 8.07 -27.98
N LYS A 146 -25.70 8.65 -29.17
CA LYS A 146 -27.00 9.01 -29.77
C LYS A 146 -27.40 8.15 -30.97
N ASN A 147 -26.53 7.25 -31.44
CA ASN A 147 -26.74 6.57 -32.72
C ASN A 147 -27.42 5.20 -32.60
N ASP A 148 -28.54 5.07 -33.30
CA ASP A 148 -29.34 3.85 -33.44
C ASP A 148 -28.85 2.92 -34.57
N SER A 149 -27.62 3.12 -35.07
CA SER A 149 -27.06 2.36 -36.19
C SER A 149 -25.61 2.00 -35.92
N PHE A 150 -25.37 0.70 -35.71
CA PHE A 150 -24.19 0.02 -35.14
C PHE A 150 -24.14 -0.07 -33.60
N ASN A 151 -24.96 -1.00 -33.09
CA ASN A 151 -24.91 -1.72 -31.80
C ASN A 151 -24.32 -0.97 -30.59
N ASN A 152 -25.20 -0.47 -29.71
CA ASN A 152 -24.90 -0.05 -28.33
C ASN A 152 -23.89 -0.99 -27.62
N ARG A 153 -23.91 -2.30 -27.90
CA ARG A 153 -22.94 -3.28 -27.37
C ARG A 153 -21.51 -3.15 -27.89
N ASP A 154 -21.29 -2.77 -29.14
CA ASP A 154 -19.95 -2.61 -29.72
C ASP A 154 -19.25 -1.37 -29.16
N ALA A 155 -19.96 -0.23 -29.13
CA ALA A 155 -19.48 0.99 -28.50
C ALA A 155 -19.14 0.78 -27.02
N LEU A 156 -20.01 0.10 -26.26
CA LEU A 156 -19.75 -0.28 -24.87
C LEU A 156 -18.55 -1.22 -24.73
N GLY A 157 -18.39 -2.17 -25.66
CA GLY A 157 -17.22 -3.07 -25.71
C GLY A 157 -15.92 -2.30 -25.95
N MET A 158 -15.93 -1.33 -26.88
CA MET A 158 -14.78 -0.48 -27.15
C MET A 158 -14.47 0.48 -26.00
N LEU A 159 -15.50 0.98 -25.30
CA LEU A 159 -15.34 1.76 -24.07
C LEU A 159 -14.69 0.91 -22.96
N ALA A 160 -15.15 -0.32 -22.76
CA ALA A 160 -14.51 -1.25 -21.83
C ALA A 160 -13.04 -1.52 -22.19
N PHE A 161 -12.72 -1.69 -23.48
CA PHE A 161 -11.33 -1.82 -23.93
C PHE A 161 -10.49 -0.58 -23.62
N LYS A 162 -11.01 0.62 -23.93
CA LYS A 162 -10.35 1.89 -23.63
C LYS A 162 -10.02 2.01 -22.14
N LEU A 163 -11.01 1.78 -21.27
CA LEU A 163 -10.83 1.80 -19.81
C LEU A 163 -9.77 0.78 -19.34
N THR A 164 -9.77 -0.42 -19.94
CA THR A 164 -8.79 -1.47 -19.63
C THR A 164 -7.37 -1.05 -20.00
N PHE A 165 -7.18 -0.42 -21.17
CA PHE A 165 -5.87 0.08 -21.59
C PHE A 165 -5.40 1.29 -20.78
N GLU A 166 -6.31 2.18 -20.37
CA GLU A 166 -6.00 3.28 -19.45
C GLU A 166 -5.54 2.76 -18.09
N ALA A 167 -6.25 1.79 -17.51
CA ALA A 167 -5.86 1.14 -16.26
C ALA A 167 -4.51 0.43 -16.40
N SER A 168 -4.31 -0.33 -17.48
CA SER A 168 -3.05 -1.04 -17.74
C SER A 168 -1.86 -0.10 -17.88
N SER A 169 -2.06 1.04 -18.57
CA SER A 169 -1.06 2.09 -18.71
C SER A 169 -0.70 2.72 -17.36
N SER A 170 -1.71 3.01 -16.54
CA SER A 170 -1.52 3.55 -15.19
C SER A 170 -0.79 2.57 -14.27
N ILE A 171 -1.13 1.29 -14.32
CA ILE A 171 -0.45 0.22 -13.57
C ILE A 171 1.02 0.11 -14.00
N LEU A 172 1.30 0.20 -15.31
CA LEU A 172 2.67 0.16 -15.83
C LEU A 172 3.49 1.36 -15.31
N ALA A 173 2.94 2.57 -15.34
CA ALA A 173 3.57 3.76 -14.80
C ALA A 173 3.81 3.65 -13.29
N ALA A 174 2.79 3.22 -12.53
CA ALA A 174 2.89 3.01 -11.09
C ALA A 174 4.00 2.01 -10.76
N LYS A 175 4.05 0.86 -11.43
CA LYS A 175 5.13 -0.14 -11.26
C LYS A 175 6.51 0.44 -11.53
N LYS A 176 6.65 1.32 -12.52
CA LYS A 176 7.93 1.99 -12.81
C LYS A 176 8.34 2.92 -11.68
N ILE A 177 7.41 3.72 -11.16
CA ILE A 177 7.64 4.63 -10.01
C ILE A 177 8.05 3.81 -8.77
N ILE A 178 7.29 2.77 -8.43
CA ILE A 178 7.58 1.90 -7.27
C ILE A 178 8.97 1.28 -7.37
N ARG A 179 9.36 0.81 -8.56
CA ARG A 179 10.70 0.25 -8.78
C ARG A 179 11.82 1.27 -8.59
N MET A 180 11.59 2.53 -8.97
CA MET A 180 12.57 3.61 -8.76
C MET A 180 12.72 3.92 -7.28
N LEU A 181 11.59 4.10 -6.57
CA LEU A 181 11.60 4.33 -5.12
C LEU A 181 12.26 3.19 -4.34
N THR A 182 11.90 1.94 -4.65
CA THR A 182 12.47 0.77 -3.96
C THR A 182 13.93 0.48 -4.33
N ALA A 183 14.45 1.02 -5.44
CA ALA A 183 15.86 0.95 -5.77
C ALA A 183 16.65 1.99 -4.97
N GLU A 184 16.15 3.22 -4.88
CA GLU A 184 16.72 4.30 -4.06
C GLU A 184 16.79 3.90 -2.57
N ASP A 185 15.70 3.32 -2.04
CA ASP A 185 15.66 2.84 -0.65
C ASP A 185 16.76 1.80 -0.36
N LYS A 186 17.07 0.90 -1.31
CA LYS A 186 18.15 -0.09 -1.17
C LYS A 186 19.54 0.53 -1.22
N GLU A 187 19.76 1.48 -2.11
CA GLU A 187 21.04 2.18 -2.21
C GLU A 187 21.33 3.00 -0.95
N HIS A 188 20.30 3.64 -0.37
CA HIS A 188 20.42 4.36 0.90
C HIS A 188 20.71 3.40 2.08
N ASP A 189 20.01 2.27 2.15
CA ASP A 189 20.20 1.25 3.21
C ASP A 189 21.60 0.64 3.20
N ASP A 190 22.16 0.40 2.00
CA ASP A 190 23.49 -0.18 1.83
C ASP A 190 24.59 0.84 2.18
N GLN A 191 24.40 2.12 1.82
CA GLN A 191 25.30 3.21 2.22
C GLN A 191 25.32 3.43 3.74
N GLU A 192 24.15 3.41 4.40
CA GLU A 192 24.06 3.59 5.86
C GLU A 192 24.69 2.42 6.63
N LYS A 193 24.58 1.18 6.12
CA LYS A 193 25.24 0.00 6.69
C LYS A 193 26.75 0.05 6.54
N ASP A 194 27.26 0.52 5.40
CA ASP A 194 28.69 0.67 5.17
C ASP A 194 29.31 1.79 6.01
N ASP A 195 28.59 2.89 6.22
CA ASP A 195 29.03 3.99 7.10
C ASP A 195 29.02 3.59 8.58
N LYS A 196 28.02 2.81 9.03
CA LYS A 196 28.01 2.22 10.38
C LYS A 196 29.16 1.23 10.58
N LYS A 197 29.52 0.41 9.57
CA LYS A 197 30.71 -0.47 9.62
C LYS A 197 32.01 0.31 9.71
N LYS A 198 32.15 1.42 8.97
CA LYS A 198 33.35 2.28 9.03
C LYS A 198 33.50 2.97 10.40
N LYS A 199 32.40 3.44 11.01
CA LYS A 199 32.40 4.02 12.37
C LYS A 199 32.78 3.01 13.46
N ASN A 200 32.21 1.79 13.42
CA ASN A 200 32.53 0.75 14.40
C ASN A 200 33.96 0.18 14.20
N GLY A 201 34.49 0.23 12.97
CA GLY A 201 35.88 -0.13 12.67
C GLY A 201 36.90 0.87 13.22
N SER A 202 36.57 2.16 13.29
CA SER A 202 37.48 3.19 13.84
C SER A 202 37.62 3.13 15.36
N ASP A 203 36.56 2.79 16.12
CA ASP A 203 36.64 2.69 17.59
C ASP A 203 37.41 1.45 18.07
N SER A 204 37.42 0.35 17.31
CA SER A 204 38.24 -0.82 17.65
C SER A 204 39.77 -0.59 17.48
N LYS A 205 40.17 0.41 16.69
CA LYS A 205 41.58 0.75 16.43
C LYS A 205 42.15 1.74 17.45
N SER A 206 41.31 2.56 18.09
CA SER A 206 41.73 3.51 19.14
C SER A 206 41.92 2.82 20.50
N GLU A 207 41.15 1.77 20.84
CA GLU A 207 41.36 0.99 22.07
C GLU A 207 42.59 0.07 22.02
N LYS A 208 42.89 -0.55 20.87
CA LYS A 208 44.11 -1.37 20.70
C LYS A 208 45.41 -0.56 20.74
N LYS A 209 45.38 0.74 20.39
CA LYS A 209 46.56 1.61 20.46
C LYS A 209 46.89 2.10 21.87
N LYS A 210 45.91 2.19 22.79
CA LYS A 210 46.15 2.57 24.20
C LYS A 210 46.68 1.43 25.06
N LYS A 211 46.35 0.17 24.74
CA LYS A 211 46.86 -1.00 25.49
C LYS A 211 48.32 -1.35 25.17
N ASN A 212 48.79 -1.11 23.94
CA ASN A 212 50.16 -1.43 23.53
C ASN A 212 51.22 -0.36 23.92
N SER A 213 50.83 0.78 24.50
CA SER A 213 51.78 1.84 24.90
C SER A 213 52.15 1.83 26.38
N HIS A 214 51.55 0.96 27.20
CA HIS A 214 51.83 0.92 28.65
C HIS A 214 52.66 -0.28 29.12
N ASP A 215 52.98 -1.23 28.24
CA ASP A 215 53.61 -2.51 28.61
C ASP A 215 55.06 -2.66 28.10
N ASN A 216 55.75 -1.55 27.82
CA ASN A 216 57.07 -1.61 27.18
C ASN A 216 58.09 -0.59 27.74
N ARG A 217 58.04 -0.29 29.05
CA ARG A 217 59.04 0.57 29.71
C ARG A 217 59.76 -0.03 30.93
N ASP A 218 59.44 -1.23 31.39
CA ASP A 218 60.02 -1.74 32.65
C ASP A 218 60.96 -2.97 32.56
N GLU A 219 61.42 -3.38 31.37
CA GLU A 219 62.34 -4.55 31.26
C GLU A 219 63.74 -4.24 30.67
N LYS A 220 64.26 -3.03 30.85
CA LYS A 220 65.71 -2.79 30.63
C LYS A 220 66.31 -1.89 31.70
N LYS A 221 66.61 -2.48 32.86
CA LYS A 221 67.70 -2.06 33.77
C LYS A 221 67.85 -3.07 34.90
N GLU A 222 68.50 -4.20 34.61
CA GLU A 222 69.23 -4.97 35.62
C GLU A 222 70.22 -5.90 34.89
N ASN A 223 71.41 -6.06 35.48
CA ASN A 223 72.67 -6.60 34.94
C ASN A 223 73.40 -5.65 33.96
N THR A 224 74.54 -5.05 34.31
CA THR A 224 75.70 -5.66 34.98
C THR A 224 76.56 -4.55 35.56
N ASP A 225 76.77 -4.52 36.88
CA ASP A 225 77.87 -3.80 37.52
C ASP A 225 78.80 -4.87 38.12
N LEU A 226 80.01 -4.93 37.59
CA LEU A 226 81.15 -5.63 38.17
C LEU A 226 82.33 -4.66 37.98
N MET A 227 82.53 -3.87 39.05
CA MET A 227 83.57 -2.87 39.34
C MET A 227 83.44 -1.47 38.72
#